data_AF-A0A970GFI2-F1
#
_entry.id   AF-A0A970GFI2-F1
#
_cell.length_a   1.000
_cell.length_b   1.000
_cell.length_c   1.000
_cell.angle_alpha   90.00
_cell.angle_beta   90.00
_cell.angle_gamma   90.00
#
_symmetry.space_group_name_H-M   'P 1'
#
loop_
_entity.id
_entity.type
_entity.pdbx_description
1 polymer ?
#
loop_
_entity_poly.entity_id
_entity_poly.type
_entity_poly.pdbx_seq_one_letter_code
_entity_poly.pdbx_strand_id
1 'polypeptide(L)'
;FQILAKYDETIQAKVLYGDEEDLQTVLNYSHRANLPELAKQCHKRLALNYNSLEDALQWLMLCETEEVDSLTFYNDFSAITEALTDSLDSAVWLYYTKRCSEEELYAKIATTKKYNTIIEAMAKDLIDEISIERNDSLAFNLLNEFEMKYPHSRYRSIALYYKLYHFANRKNWQEMIKALPQRANLDPVSAYIASLFLLSPTFRKDFEGKENLLELAEQYLTLAVSDSEQTLLYDIYSADDWKARVLQQQAKLLFYRIIEPYGLFGDELDIPMLEKNKLKQQQELLAILAQVQFSNNNRGELAEKHFWTAKALLLTGKKTDKQKAAEHLTQCLISGSPRNRYDIEAMALITKLHTDLKIKEEPLKWMRKMMNYKGICFEDKSENAGLNGKGYTRVALADYNSDGFTDILFNGKYLYRNEGKMKFTELTDSAGLANLSSNGGIFADFNKDGLLDLVSYSHSAEGRGDQLLKNMDNIRFVNVNERAGDIDDTYPTEAVAWIDIDQ
;
A
#
# COMPACT_ATOMS: atom_id res chain seq x y z
N PHE A 1 26.79 10.81 31.52
CA PHE A 1 27.39 12.16 31.53
C PHE A 1 28.87 12.19 31.96
N GLN A 2 29.34 11.48 33.01
CA GLN A 2 30.76 11.54 33.42
C GLN A 2 31.78 10.71 32.59
N ILE A 3 31.33 9.83 31.68
CA ILE A 3 32.23 9.07 30.79
C ILE A 3 32.65 9.88 29.54
N LEU A 4 31.92 10.96 29.20
CA LEU A 4 32.07 11.68 27.92
C LEU A 4 33.01 12.89 27.97
N ALA A 5 33.25 13.50 29.14
CA ALA A 5 34.28 14.55 29.28
C ALA A 5 35.70 14.06 28.94
N LYS A 6 35.92 12.73 28.96
CA LYS A 6 37.21 12.10 28.64
C LYS A 6 37.51 12.06 27.13
N TYR A 7 36.51 12.29 26.27
CA TYR A 7 36.64 12.18 24.81
C TYR A 7 36.27 13.47 24.06
N ASP A 8 35.99 14.57 24.78
CA ASP A 8 35.58 15.85 24.17
C ASP A 8 36.64 16.39 23.20
N GLU A 9 37.92 16.36 23.61
CA GLU A 9 39.05 16.68 22.72
C GLU A 9 39.12 15.76 21.50
N THR A 10 38.73 14.49 21.64
CA THR A 10 38.72 13.51 20.54
C THR A 10 37.57 13.77 19.57
N ILE A 11 36.41 14.21 20.06
CA ILE A 11 35.26 14.60 19.23
C ILE A 11 35.58 15.87 18.47
N GLN A 12 36.11 16.90 19.14
CA GLN A 12 36.53 18.14 18.49
C GLN A 12 37.66 17.90 17.47
N ALA A 13 38.61 17.02 17.77
CA ALA A 13 39.64 16.63 16.80
C ALA A 13 39.05 15.95 15.55
N LYS A 14 38.02 15.11 15.70
CA LYS A 14 37.29 14.50 14.57
C LYS A 14 36.54 15.54 13.74
N VAL A 15 35.89 16.52 14.38
CA VAL A 15 35.22 17.62 13.68
C VAL A 15 36.22 18.50 12.94
N LEU A 16 37.40 18.76 13.50
CA LEU A 16 38.40 19.64 12.88
C LEU A 16 39.25 18.94 11.82
N TYR A 17 39.65 17.68 12.06
CA TYR A 17 40.66 16.97 11.24
C TYR A 17 40.23 15.60 10.73
N GLY A 18 39.06 15.08 11.12
CA GLY A 18 38.58 13.78 10.64
C GLY A 18 38.29 13.76 9.15
N ASP A 19 37.91 12.61 8.61
CA ASP A 19 37.38 12.47 7.25
C ASP A 19 35.84 12.56 7.23
N GLU A 20 35.21 12.13 6.12
CA GLU A 20 33.75 12.16 5.93
C GLU A 20 33.04 11.21 6.90
N GLU A 21 33.59 10.01 7.11
CA GLU A 21 33.03 9.00 7.99
C GLU A 21 33.10 9.44 9.47
N ASP A 22 34.21 10.07 9.85
CA ASP A 22 34.34 10.71 11.16
C ASP A 22 33.30 11.81 11.36
N LEU A 23 33.06 12.67 10.37
CA LEU A 23 32.03 13.71 10.45
C LEU A 23 30.64 13.12 10.58
N GLN A 24 30.29 12.13 9.75
CA GLN A 24 28.98 11.50 9.81
C GLN A 24 28.75 10.80 11.16
N THR A 25 29.80 10.20 11.72
CA THR A 25 29.77 9.58 13.06
C THR A 25 29.50 10.62 14.14
N VAL A 26 30.21 11.75 14.12
CA VAL A 26 30.01 12.83 15.08
C VAL A 26 28.65 13.50 14.88
N LEU A 27 28.19 13.65 13.64
CA LEU A 27 26.89 14.21 13.31
C LEU A 27 25.75 13.34 13.87
N ASN A 28 25.81 12.02 13.64
CA ASN A 28 24.86 11.06 14.21
C ASN A 28 24.84 11.12 15.75
N TYR A 29 26.00 11.28 16.39
CA TYR A 29 26.09 11.49 17.82
C TYR A 29 25.44 12.81 18.24
N SER A 30 25.73 13.91 17.54
CA SER A 30 25.23 15.24 17.86
C SER A 30 23.70 15.30 17.84
N HIS A 31 23.05 14.65 16.86
CA HIS A 31 21.59 14.54 16.83
C HIS A 31 21.03 13.72 18.01
N ARG A 32 21.65 12.57 18.33
CA ARG A 32 21.21 11.74 19.46
C ARG A 32 21.40 12.42 20.82
N ALA A 33 22.45 13.22 20.94
CA ALA A 33 22.78 13.95 22.15
C ALA A 33 22.11 15.35 22.21
N ASN A 34 21.35 15.72 21.18
CA ASN A 34 20.75 17.04 21.02
C ASN A 34 21.76 18.20 21.17
N LEU A 35 22.85 18.12 20.41
CA LEU A 35 23.97 19.09 20.40
C LEU A 35 23.98 19.88 19.07
N PRO A 36 23.13 20.91 18.93
CA PRO A 36 22.94 21.63 17.66
C PRO A 36 24.19 22.38 17.18
N GLU A 37 24.95 23.01 18.08
CA GLU A 37 26.22 23.67 17.71
C GLU A 37 27.24 22.68 17.12
N LEU A 38 27.32 21.47 17.69
CA LEU A 38 28.21 20.41 17.18
C LEU A 38 27.74 19.91 15.81
N ALA A 39 26.43 19.73 15.63
CA ALA A 39 25.82 19.38 14.35
C ALA A 39 26.13 20.45 13.28
N LYS A 40 25.97 21.74 13.64
CA LYS A 40 26.24 22.88 12.76
C LYS A 40 27.69 22.88 12.27
N GLN A 41 28.66 22.60 13.13
CA GLN A 41 30.07 22.51 12.74
C GLN A 41 30.34 21.33 11.79
N CYS A 42 29.74 20.16 12.06
CA CYS A 42 29.82 19.00 11.18
C CYS A 42 29.25 19.30 9.80
N HIS A 43 28.02 19.82 9.73
CA HIS A 43 27.34 20.17 8.48
C HIS A 43 28.13 21.22 7.69
N LYS A 44 28.63 22.28 8.34
CA LYS A 44 29.50 23.27 7.67
C LYS A 44 30.69 22.60 7.00
N ARG A 45 31.37 21.69 7.71
CA ARG A 45 32.58 21.06 7.17
C ARG A 45 32.27 20.07 6.06
N LEU A 46 31.16 19.34 6.16
CA LEU A 46 30.65 18.48 5.08
C LEU A 46 30.33 19.30 3.82
N ALA A 47 29.65 20.43 3.98
CA ALA A 47 29.36 21.35 2.88
C ALA A 47 30.63 21.90 2.21
N LEU A 48 31.62 22.34 3.00
CA LEU A 48 32.85 22.95 2.48
C LEU A 48 33.81 21.94 1.85
N ASN A 49 34.03 20.80 2.51
CA ASN A 49 35.09 19.85 2.10
C ASN A 49 34.61 18.81 1.09
N TYR A 50 33.30 18.54 1.07
CA TYR A 50 32.70 17.49 0.23
C TYR A 50 31.61 18.04 -0.69
N ASN A 51 31.46 19.37 -0.75
CA ASN A 51 30.50 20.06 -1.63
C ASN A 51 29.05 19.60 -1.39
N SER A 52 28.72 19.16 -0.16
CA SER A 52 27.40 18.62 0.16
C SER A 52 26.35 19.72 0.30
N LEU A 53 25.43 19.79 -0.67
CA LEU A 53 24.27 20.68 -0.62
C LEU A 53 23.35 20.38 0.56
N GLU A 54 23.13 19.11 0.87
CA GLU A 54 22.24 18.70 1.96
C GLU A 54 22.75 19.24 3.30
N ASP A 55 24.05 19.09 3.55
CA ASP A 55 24.69 19.64 4.73
C ASP A 55 24.72 21.18 4.74
N ALA A 56 24.88 21.83 3.57
CA ALA A 56 24.79 23.28 3.46
C ALA A 56 23.41 23.81 3.92
N LEU A 57 22.33 23.14 3.47
CA LEU A 57 20.97 23.50 3.85
C LEU A 57 20.67 23.21 5.32
N GLN A 58 21.17 22.09 5.87
CA GLN A 58 21.04 21.78 7.30
C GLN A 58 21.80 22.80 8.17
N TRP A 59 23.00 23.20 7.74
CA TRP A 59 23.74 24.27 8.40
C TRP A 59 22.94 25.58 8.43
N LEU A 60 22.33 25.97 7.30
CA LEU A 60 21.51 27.18 7.20
C LEU A 60 20.30 27.11 8.15
N MET A 61 19.60 25.97 8.20
CA MET A 61 18.46 25.75 9.09
C MET A 61 18.85 25.87 10.57
N LEU A 62 20.00 25.32 10.97
CA LEU A 62 20.50 25.47 12.34
C LEU A 62 20.88 26.91 12.65
N CYS A 63 21.45 27.66 11.70
CA CYS A 63 21.73 29.09 11.87
C CYS A 63 20.48 29.95 12.05
N GLU A 64 19.33 29.55 11.50
CA GLU A 64 18.05 30.27 11.70
C GLU A 64 17.45 30.02 13.10
N THR A 65 17.82 28.92 13.75
CA THR A 65 17.28 28.52 15.06
C THR A 65 18.17 28.94 16.25
N GLU A 66 19.41 29.35 16.00
CA GLU A 66 20.39 29.76 17.01
C GLU A 66 20.88 31.20 16.81
N GLU A 67 21.24 31.90 17.90
CA GLU A 67 21.91 33.20 17.79
C GLU A 67 23.34 33.02 17.25
N VAL A 68 23.56 33.40 15.99
CA VAL A 68 24.89 33.38 15.35
C VAL A 68 25.37 34.82 15.12
N ASP A 69 26.64 35.07 15.44
CA ASP A 69 27.31 36.33 15.12
C ASP A 69 27.23 36.62 13.61
N SER A 70 26.73 37.81 13.24
CA SER A 70 26.43 38.14 11.84
C SER A 70 27.67 38.07 10.94
N LEU A 71 28.85 38.48 11.44
CA LEU A 71 30.08 38.45 10.64
C LEU A 71 30.52 37.00 10.37
N THR A 72 30.48 36.15 11.40
CA THR A 72 30.80 34.73 11.27
C THR A 72 29.84 34.04 10.31
N PHE A 73 28.54 34.32 10.43
CA PHE A 73 27.52 33.80 9.52
C PHE A 73 27.81 34.18 8.07
N TYR A 74 28.06 35.47 7.77
CA TYR A 74 28.30 35.89 6.39
C TYR A 74 29.59 35.31 5.79
N ASN A 75 30.64 35.14 6.59
CA ASN A 75 31.89 34.51 6.14
C ASN A 75 31.67 33.03 5.80
N ASP A 76 31.06 32.27 6.72
CA ASP A 76 30.75 30.85 6.51
C ASP A 76 29.77 30.68 5.32
N PHE A 77 28.77 31.55 5.23
CA PHE A 77 27.81 31.59 4.12
C PHE A 77 28.52 31.78 2.77
N SER A 78 29.44 32.75 2.67
CA SER A 78 30.17 33.01 1.42
C SER A 78 31.05 31.81 1.04
N ALA A 79 31.74 31.23 2.02
CA ALA A 79 32.59 30.06 1.80
C ALA A 79 31.77 28.84 1.31
N ILE A 80 30.61 28.57 1.91
CA ILE A 80 29.70 27.50 1.47
C ILE A 80 29.20 27.76 0.06
N THR A 81 28.82 29.02 -0.24
CA THR A 81 28.34 29.40 -1.58
C THR A 81 29.42 29.17 -2.65
N GLU A 82 30.67 29.50 -2.34
CA GLU A 82 31.81 29.27 -3.23
C GLU A 82 32.17 27.79 -3.36
N ALA A 83 31.97 27.00 -2.31
CA ALA A 83 32.19 25.56 -2.32
C ALA A 83 31.19 24.82 -3.21
N LEU A 84 29.93 25.26 -3.31
CA LEU A 84 28.92 24.61 -4.16
C LEU A 84 29.14 24.92 -5.64
N THR A 85 30.06 24.17 -6.26
CA THR A 85 30.48 24.35 -7.66
C THR A 85 29.57 23.67 -8.68
N ASP A 86 28.80 22.65 -8.26
CA ASP A 86 27.81 22.05 -9.14
C ASP A 86 26.71 23.06 -9.47
N SER A 87 26.35 23.14 -10.75
CA SER A 87 25.48 24.20 -11.21
C SER A 87 24.03 24.05 -10.77
N LEU A 88 23.57 22.82 -10.49
CA LEU A 88 22.23 22.57 -9.96
C LEU A 88 22.23 22.77 -8.45
N ASP A 89 23.25 22.30 -7.73
CA ASP A 89 23.38 22.51 -6.29
C ASP A 89 23.46 24.00 -5.94
N SER A 90 24.26 24.76 -6.70
CA SER A 90 24.35 26.21 -6.56
C SER A 90 22.99 26.89 -6.79
N ALA A 91 22.21 26.45 -7.79
CA ALA A 91 20.87 27.01 -8.04
C ALA A 91 19.89 26.73 -6.89
N VAL A 92 19.92 25.52 -6.32
CA VAL A 92 19.11 25.14 -5.16
C VAL A 92 19.51 25.96 -3.93
N TRP A 93 20.81 26.10 -3.66
CA TRP A 93 21.32 26.92 -2.57
C TRP A 93 20.88 28.37 -2.69
N LEU A 94 20.97 28.96 -3.88
CA LEU A 94 20.51 30.33 -4.12
C LEU A 94 19.00 30.47 -3.96
N TYR A 95 18.23 29.45 -4.31
CA TYR A 95 16.77 29.46 -4.13
C TYR A 95 16.39 29.51 -2.64
N TYR A 96 16.91 28.59 -1.83
CA TYR A 96 16.62 28.55 -0.38
C TYR A 96 17.15 29.78 0.36
N THR A 97 18.19 30.43 -0.17
CA THR A 97 18.73 31.67 0.39
C THR A 97 18.08 32.95 -0.17
N LYS A 98 16.97 32.80 -0.92
CA LYS A 98 16.17 33.89 -1.52
C LYS A 98 16.95 34.78 -2.49
N ARG A 99 17.92 34.21 -3.20
CA ARG A 99 18.79 34.85 -4.19
C ARG A 99 18.60 34.33 -5.62
N CYS A 100 17.70 33.36 -5.80
CA CYS A 100 17.27 32.81 -7.07
C CYS A 100 15.73 32.69 -7.03
N SER A 101 15.06 33.07 -8.10
CA SER A 101 13.60 32.91 -8.21
C SER A 101 13.22 31.45 -8.46
N GLU A 102 11.96 31.12 -8.20
CA GLU A 102 11.41 29.79 -8.52
C GLU A 102 11.50 29.49 -10.03
N GLU A 103 11.26 30.50 -10.88
CA GLU A 103 11.34 30.39 -12.34
C GLU A 103 12.78 30.11 -12.81
N GLU A 104 13.77 30.77 -12.21
CA GLU A 104 15.19 30.56 -12.49
C GLU A 104 15.64 29.14 -12.11
N LEU A 105 15.20 28.66 -10.94
CA LEU A 105 15.48 27.31 -10.49
C LEU A 105 14.90 26.27 -11.45
N TYR A 106 13.61 26.37 -11.81
CA TYR A 106 13.00 25.37 -12.70
C TYR A 106 13.52 25.43 -14.13
N ALA A 107 13.91 26.60 -14.64
CA ALA A 107 14.61 26.69 -15.92
C ALA A 107 15.92 25.88 -15.91
N LYS A 108 16.61 25.86 -14.76
CA LYS A 108 17.82 25.04 -14.56
C LYS A 108 17.50 23.56 -14.44
N ILE A 109 16.47 23.20 -13.66
CA ILE A 109 16.03 21.81 -13.49
C ILE A 109 15.61 21.21 -14.84
N ALA A 110 14.81 21.95 -15.64
CA ALA A 110 14.31 21.47 -16.92
C ALA A 110 15.42 21.14 -17.94
N THR A 111 16.59 21.79 -17.83
CA THR A 111 17.73 21.55 -18.74
C THR A 111 18.73 20.51 -18.22
N THR A 112 18.54 20.04 -16.99
CA THR A 112 19.47 19.12 -16.33
C THR A 112 18.98 17.67 -16.43
N LYS A 113 19.84 16.73 -16.83
CA LYS A 113 19.45 15.33 -17.05
C LYS A 113 19.38 14.46 -15.80
N LYS A 114 20.06 14.86 -14.72
CA LYS A 114 20.11 14.11 -13.46
C LYS A 114 19.98 15.10 -12.31
N TYR A 115 19.06 14.82 -11.40
CA TYR A 115 18.77 15.68 -10.27
C TYR A 115 19.55 15.25 -9.02
N ASN A 116 19.87 16.23 -8.17
CA ASN A 116 20.38 15.97 -6.83
C ASN A 116 19.24 15.47 -5.92
N THR A 117 19.58 15.05 -4.70
CA THR A 117 18.63 14.47 -3.73
C THR A 117 17.53 15.46 -3.34
N ILE A 118 17.84 16.75 -3.23
CA ILE A 118 16.90 17.80 -2.86
C ILE A 118 15.83 18.02 -3.94
N ILE A 119 16.23 18.13 -5.21
CA ILE A 119 15.28 18.26 -6.31
C ILE A 119 14.43 17.00 -6.47
N GLU A 120 15.00 15.81 -6.27
CA GLU A 120 14.20 14.57 -6.27
C GLU A 120 13.23 14.52 -5.08
N ALA A 121 13.58 15.07 -3.92
CA ALA A 121 12.66 15.19 -2.79
C ALA A 121 11.49 16.15 -3.10
N MET A 122 11.77 17.31 -3.69
CA MET A 122 10.73 18.25 -4.14
C MET A 122 9.80 17.61 -5.19
N ALA A 123 10.36 16.84 -6.13
CA ALA A 123 9.59 16.08 -7.11
C ALA A 123 8.72 15.00 -6.44
N LYS A 124 9.26 14.33 -5.40
CA LYS A 124 8.54 13.34 -4.61
C LYS A 124 7.36 13.96 -3.85
N ASP A 125 7.53 15.13 -3.24
CA ASP A 125 6.46 15.79 -2.48
C ASP A 125 5.24 16.07 -3.38
N LEU A 126 5.49 16.54 -4.62
CA LEU A 126 4.42 16.73 -5.59
C LEU A 126 3.77 15.40 -6.02
N ILE A 127 4.54 14.31 -6.13
CA ILE A 127 4.01 12.97 -6.39
C ILE A 127 3.15 12.46 -5.24
N ASP A 128 3.54 12.73 -4.00
CA ASP A 128 2.75 12.37 -2.82
C ASP A 128 1.42 13.13 -2.82
N GLU A 129 1.41 14.41 -3.18
CA GLU A 129 0.17 15.20 -3.36
C GLU A 129 -0.72 14.61 -4.47
N ILE A 130 -0.13 14.30 -5.64
CA ILE A 130 -0.84 13.63 -6.74
C ILE A 130 -1.45 12.30 -6.28
N SER A 131 -0.74 11.53 -5.44
CA SER A 131 -1.16 10.19 -5.03
C SER A 131 -2.43 10.15 -4.17
N ILE A 132 -2.74 11.25 -3.49
CA ILE A 132 -3.91 11.37 -2.61
C ILE A 132 -5.05 12.19 -3.23
N GLU A 133 -4.81 12.86 -4.36
CA GLU A 133 -5.81 13.69 -5.04
C GLU A 133 -6.84 12.81 -5.78
N ARG A 134 -8.12 12.96 -5.39
CA ARG A 134 -9.23 12.17 -5.95
C ARG A 134 -9.98 12.92 -7.05
N ASN A 135 -9.87 14.24 -7.10
CA ASN A 135 -10.47 15.06 -8.14
C ASN A 135 -9.57 15.05 -9.37
N ASP A 136 -10.01 14.39 -10.46
CA ASP A 136 -9.08 14.24 -11.58
C ASP A 136 -8.69 15.57 -12.26
N SER A 137 -9.49 16.64 -12.14
CA SER A 137 -9.11 17.94 -12.75
C SER A 137 -7.97 18.59 -11.99
N LEU A 138 -7.97 18.49 -10.65
CA LEU A 138 -6.86 18.93 -9.82
C LEU A 138 -5.64 18.04 -10.04
N ALA A 139 -5.83 16.71 -10.10
CA ALA A 139 -4.75 15.77 -10.36
C ALA A 139 -4.06 16.04 -11.71
N PHE A 140 -4.81 16.32 -12.79
CA PHE A 140 -4.21 16.68 -14.07
C PHE A 140 -3.41 17.98 -14.03
N ASN A 141 -3.82 18.97 -13.24
CA ASN A 141 -3.04 20.19 -13.06
C ASN A 141 -1.69 19.88 -12.37
N LEU A 142 -1.72 19.12 -11.26
CA LEU A 142 -0.51 18.70 -10.55
C LEU A 142 0.41 17.84 -11.43
N LEU A 143 -0.16 16.93 -12.23
CA LEU A 143 0.59 16.10 -13.17
C LEU A 143 1.27 16.93 -14.26
N ASN A 144 0.56 17.91 -14.85
CA ASN A 144 1.14 18.82 -15.84
C ASN A 144 2.25 19.68 -15.22
N GLU A 145 2.05 20.13 -13.97
CA GLU A 145 3.06 20.85 -13.21
C GLU A 145 4.30 19.98 -12.97
N PHE A 146 4.13 18.72 -12.57
CA PHE A 146 5.23 17.78 -12.39
C PHE A 146 6.01 17.56 -13.69
N GLU A 147 5.33 17.30 -14.80
CA GLU A 147 5.97 17.08 -16.11
C GLU A 147 6.74 18.31 -16.60
N MET A 148 6.26 19.51 -16.27
CA MET A 148 6.92 20.77 -16.62
C MET A 148 8.13 21.06 -15.72
N LYS A 149 7.98 20.90 -14.39
CA LYS A 149 9.01 21.25 -13.40
C LYS A 149 10.11 20.19 -13.31
N TYR A 150 9.78 18.91 -13.46
CA TYR A 150 10.67 17.77 -13.20
C TYR A 150 10.72 16.74 -14.34
N PRO A 151 10.95 17.15 -15.61
CA PRO A 151 10.86 16.25 -16.77
C PRO A 151 11.84 15.07 -16.76
N HIS A 152 12.92 15.15 -15.98
CA HIS A 152 13.95 14.11 -15.88
C HIS A 152 14.00 13.41 -14.52
N SER A 153 13.01 13.65 -13.63
CA SER A 153 12.96 12.99 -12.32
C SER A 153 12.80 11.49 -12.45
N ARG A 154 13.38 10.75 -11.50
CA ARG A 154 13.17 9.30 -11.36
C ARG A 154 11.71 8.92 -11.09
N TYR A 155 10.87 9.86 -10.65
CA TYR A 155 9.45 9.62 -10.35
C TYR A 155 8.51 9.77 -11.56
N ARG A 156 9.04 10.02 -12.77
CA ARG A 156 8.25 10.16 -14.00
C ARG A 156 7.32 8.98 -14.30
N SER A 157 7.74 7.75 -13.96
CA SER A 157 6.93 6.55 -14.16
C SER A 157 5.72 6.53 -13.22
N ILE A 158 5.85 7.08 -12.00
CA ILE A 158 4.74 7.25 -11.05
C ILE A 158 3.76 8.29 -11.55
N ALA A 159 4.24 9.44 -12.03
CA ALA A 159 3.40 10.45 -12.67
C ALA A 159 2.63 9.86 -13.86
N LEU A 160 3.29 9.10 -14.72
CA LEU A 160 2.65 8.41 -15.84
C LEU A 160 1.54 7.45 -15.36
N TYR A 161 1.80 6.67 -14.31
CA TYR A 161 0.78 5.78 -13.74
C TYR A 161 -0.47 6.55 -13.32
N TYR A 162 -0.33 7.62 -12.53
CA TYR A 162 -1.47 8.41 -12.07
C TYR A 162 -2.19 9.13 -13.21
N LYS A 163 -1.44 9.62 -14.21
CA LYS A 163 -2.03 10.22 -15.42
C LYS A 163 -2.93 9.23 -16.16
N LEU A 164 -2.43 8.02 -16.41
CA LEU A 164 -3.22 6.96 -17.06
C LEU A 164 -4.37 6.47 -16.18
N TYR A 165 -4.19 6.42 -14.86
CA TYR A 165 -5.23 6.09 -13.89
C TYR A 165 -6.41 7.08 -13.97
N HIS A 166 -6.14 8.39 -13.94
CA HIS A 166 -7.18 9.41 -14.03
C HIS A 166 -7.89 9.41 -15.39
N PHE A 167 -7.16 9.18 -16.49
CA PHE A 167 -7.81 8.99 -17.79
C PHE A 167 -8.72 7.76 -17.80
N ALA A 168 -8.27 6.66 -17.19
CA ALA A 168 -9.06 5.43 -17.11
C ALA A 168 -10.32 5.59 -16.26
N ASN A 169 -10.24 6.30 -15.12
CA ASN A 169 -11.40 6.61 -14.29
C ASN A 169 -12.46 7.41 -15.05
N ARG A 170 -12.03 8.37 -15.87
CA ARG A 170 -12.92 9.16 -16.74
C ARG A 170 -13.35 8.45 -18.01
N LYS A 171 -12.84 7.24 -18.28
CA LYS A 171 -12.98 6.52 -19.55
C LYS A 171 -12.59 7.37 -20.77
N ASN A 172 -11.64 8.29 -20.60
CA ASN A 172 -11.18 9.16 -21.68
C ASN A 172 -10.08 8.47 -22.49
N TRP A 173 -10.48 7.45 -23.23
CA TRP A 173 -9.58 6.51 -23.89
C TRP A 173 -8.73 7.13 -25.00
N GLN A 174 -9.26 8.11 -25.72
CA GLN A 174 -8.51 8.77 -26.79
C GLN A 174 -7.35 9.62 -26.24
N GLU A 175 -7.59 10.36 -25.16
CA GLU A 175 -6.53 11.12 -24.49
C GLU A 175 -5.55 10.20 -23.78
N MET A 176 -6.02 9.06 -23.27
CA MET A 176 -5.15 8.02 -22.72
C MET A 176 -4.13 7.50 -23.74
N ILE A 177 -4.56 7.21 -24.99
CA ILE A 177 -3.65 6.82 -26.08
C ILE A 177 -2.64 7.91 -26.37
N LYS A 178 -3.07 9.18 -26.43
CA LYS A 178 -2.18 10.33 -26.69
C LYS A 178 -1.17 10.54 -25.56
N ALA A 179 -1.55 10.22 -24.32
CA ALA A 179 -0.70 10.34 -23.14
C ALA A 179 0.33 9.21 -23.01
N LEU A 180 0.26 8.15 -23.83
CA LEU A 180 1.26 7.09 -23.80
C LEU A 180 2.63 7.64 -24.22
N PRO A 181 3.71 7.25 -23.51
CA PRO A 181 5.02 7.83 -23.74
C PRO A 181 5.60 7.42 -25.10
N GLN A 182 6.41 8.31 -25.69
CA GLN A 182 7.18 8.00 -26.89
C GLN A 182 8.08 6.78 -26.63
N ARG A 183 8.09 5.84 -27.58
CA ARG A 183 8.81 4.56 -27.43
C ARG A 183 10.33 4.67 -27.54
N ALA A 184 10.84 5.73 -28.16
CA ALA A 184 12.28 5.94 -28.30
C ALA A 184 12.92 6.22 -26.93
N ASN A 185 13.86 5.37 -26.51
CA ASN A 185 14.57 5.47 -25.21
C ASN A 185 13.65 5.46 -23.98
N LEU A 186 12.50 4.80 -24.07
CA LEU A 186 11.58 4.65 -22.95
C LEU A 186 12.17 3.71 -21.88
N ASP A 187 12.03 4.06 -20.60
CA ASP A 187 12.48 3.18 -19.53
C ASP A 187 11.56 1.95 -19.36
N PRO A 188 12.10 0.82 -18.85
CA PRO A 188 11.35 -0.41 -18.70
C PRO A 188 10.07 -0.29 -17.86
N VAL A 189 10.09 0.54 -16.81
CA VAL A 189 8.96 0.69 -15.88
C VAL A 189 7.81 1.44 -16.55
N SER A 190 8.09 2.55 -17.22
CA SER A 190 7.08 3.31 -17.98
C SER A 190 6.48 2.48 -19.11
N ALA A 191 7.30 1.67 -19.78
CA ALA A 191 6.83 0.73 -20.80
C ALA A 191 5.90 -0.35 -20.19
N TYR A 192 6.28 -0.92 -19.04
CA TYR A 192 5.43 -1.86 -18.33
C TYR A 192 4.10 -1.24 -17.92
N ILE A 193 4.10 -0.03 -17.35
CA ILE A 193 2.89 0.71 -16.96
C ILE A 193 1.97 0.93 -18.15
N ALA A 194 2.49 1.40 -19.29
CA ALA A 194 1.72 1.55 -20.51
C ALA A 194 1.02 0.23 -20.92
N SER A 195 1.75 -0.89 -20.86
CA SER A 195 1.19 -2.20 -21.17
C SER A 195 0.11 -2.67 -20.18
N LEU A 196 0.22 -2.31 -18.89
CA LEU A 196 -0.80 -2.66 -17.88
C LEU A 196 -2.16 -2.09 -18.27
N PHE A 197 -2.16 -0.81 -18.62
CA PHE A 197 -3.37 -0.09 -18.97
C PHE A 197 -3.93 -0.53 -20.32
N LEU A 198 -3.09 -0.68 -21.36
CA LEU A 198 -3.51 -1.17 -22.67
C LEU A 198 -4.15 -2.57 -22.62
N LEU A 199 -3.72 -3.40 -21.66
CA LEU A 199 -4.27 -4.75 -21.48
C LEU A 199 -5.54 -4.78 -20.62
N SER A 200 -5.96 -3.64 -20.05
CA SER A 200 -7.21 -3.52 -19.28
C SER A 200 -8.41 -4.00 -20.10
N PRO A 201 -9.21 -4.95 -19.58
CA PRO A 201 -10.44 -5.39 -20.25
C PRO A 201 -11.41 -4.24 -20.50
N THR A 202 -11.60 -3.34 -19.54
CA THR A 202 -12.50 -2.18 -19.68
C THR A 202 -12.08 -1.26 -20.81
N PHE A 203 -10.78 -0.95 -20.91
CA PHE A 203 -10.28 -0.09 -21.98
C PHE A 203 -10.47 -0.78 -23.34
N ARG A 204 -10.10 -2.06 -23.46
CA ARG A 204 -10.28 -2.79 -24.72
C ARG A 204 -11.75 -2.95 -25.14
N LYS A 205 -12.67 -3.07 -24.19
CA LYS A 205 -14.13 -3.14 -24.46
C LYS A 205 -14.69 -1.83 -24.97
N ASP A 206 -14.32 -0.74 -24.32
CA ASP A 206 -14.95 0.57 -24.50
C ASP A 206 -14.24 1.42 -25.57
N PHE A 207 -13.12 0.96 -26.15
CA PHE A 207 -12.34 1.74 -27.10
C PHE A 207 -12.85 1.62 -28.54
N GLU A 208 -13.23 2.76 -29.12
CA GLU A 208 -13.74 2.88 -30.50
C GLU A 208 -12.70 3.42 -31.51
N GLY A 209 -11.44 3.54 -31.09
CA GLY A 209 -10.36 4.05 -31.94
C GLY A 209 -9.85 3.05 -32.97
N LYS A 210 -8.85 3.46 -33.77
CA LYS A 210 -8.29 2.64 -34.85
C LYS A 210 -7.08 1.81 -34.42
N GLU A 211 -6.51 2.15 -33.28
CA GLU A 211 -5.30 1.57 -32.73
C GLU A 211 -5.55 0.13 -32.26
N ASN A 212 -4.68 -0.80 -32.67
CA ASN A 212 -4.71 -2.15 -32.13
C ASN A 212 -4.03 -2.16 -30.76
N LEU A 213 -4.84 -2.19 -29.69
CA LEU A 213 -4.37 -2.08 -28.32
C LEU A 213 -3.47 -3.25 -27.89
N LEU A 214 -3.76 -4.47 -28.35
CA LEU A 214 -2.93 -5.65 -28.03
C LEU A 214 -1.58 -5.59 -28.75
N GLU A 215 -1.54 -5.13 -30.00
CA GLU A 215 -0.28 -4.91 -30.72
C GLU A 215 0.56 -3.80 -30.07
N LEU A 216 -0.09 -2.70 -29.66
CA LEU A 216 0.60 -1.62 -28.96
C LEU A 216 1.14 -2.09 -27.59
N ALA A 217 0.38 -2.89 -26.85
CA ALA A 217 0.83 -3.48 -25.59
C ALA A 217 2.05 -4.39 -25.76
N GLU A 218 2.10 -5.19 -26.82
CA GLU A 218 3.26 -6.04 -27.16
C GLU A 218 4.53 -5.22 -27.39
N GLN A 219 4.40 -4.11 -28.12
CA GLN A 219 5.51 -3.21 -28.40
C GLN A 219 6.08 -2.60 -27.12
N TYR A 220 5.22 -2.20 -26.18
CA TYR A 220 5.66 -1.72 -24.86
C TYR A 220 6.26 -2.84 -24.00
N LEU A 221 5.68 -4.05 -24.01
CA LEU A 221 6.23 -5.19 -23.25
C LEU A 221 7.62 -5.60 -23.72
N THR A 222 7.92 -5.42 -25.00
CA THR A 222 9.26 -5.64 -25.54
C THR A 222 10.27 -4.66 -24.93
N LEU A 223 9.87 -3.40 -24.72
CA LEU A 223 10.70 -2.37 -24.08
C LEU A 223 10.77 -2.51 -22.55
N ALA A 224 9.82 -3.23 -21.94
CA ALA A 224 9.77 -3.45 -20.50
C ALA A 224 10.80 -4.49 -19.99
N VAL A 225 11.43 -5.26 -20.88
CA VAL A 225 12.44 -6.25 -20.49
C VAL A 225 13.69 -5.55 -19.95
N SER A 226 14.15 -5.97 -18.77
CA SER A 226 15.37 -5.44 -18.14
C SER A 226 16.12 -6.55 -17.40
N ASP A 227 17.45 -6.44 -17.37
CA ASP A 227 18.36 -7.31 -16.62
C ASP A 227 18.82 -6.69 -15.29
N SER A 228 18.28 -5.53 -14.91
CA SER A 228 18.58 -4.84 -13.66
C SER A 228 17.36 -4.69 -12.77
N GLU A 229 17.60 -4.46 -11.49
CA GLU A 229 16.57 -4.09 -10.51
C GLU A 229 15.72 -2.91 -11.01
N GLN A 230 14.40 -3.01 -10.82
CA GLN A 230 13.46 -1.97 -11.21
C GLN A 230 12.58 -1.56 -10.03
N THR A 231 12.24 -0.28 -9.98
CA THR A 231 11.27 0.27 -9.02
C THR A 231 9.97 0.59 -9.75
N LEU A 232 8.91 -0.15 -9.45
CA LEU A 232 7.57 0.10 -9.97
C LEU A 232 6.72 0.71 -8.86
N LEU A 233 6.34 1.98 -9.03
CA LEU A 233 5.69 2.78 -7.99
C LEU A 233 6.58 2.83 -6.73
N TYR A 234 6.15 2.19 -5.65
CA TYR A 234 6.87 2.15 -4.37
C TYR A 234 7.55 0.79 -4.11
N ASP A 235 7.48 -0.12 -5.08
CA ASP A 235 7.97 -1.49 -4.95
C ASP A 235 9.25 -1.72 -5.74
N ILE A 236 10.25 -2.28 -5.06
CA ILE A 236 11.51 -2.72 -5.66
C ILE A 236 11.39 -4.19 -6.08
N TYR A 237 11.76 -4.48 -7.33
CA TYR A 237 11.83 -5.81 -7.91
C TYR A 237 13.27 -6.14 -8.28
N SER A 238 13.76 -7.27 -7.77
CA SER A 238 15.01 -7.87 -8.24
C SER A 238 14.96 -8.07 -9.76
N ALA A 239 16.12 -8.17 -10.40
CA ALA A 239 16.19 -8.40 -11.85
C ALA A 239 15.38 -9.65 -12.28
N ASP A 240 15.42 -10.73 -11.50
CA ASP A 240 14.69 -11.96 -11.79
C ASP A 240 13.18 -11.82 -11.58
N ASP A 241 12.76 -11.18 -10.47
CA ASP A 241 11.33 -10.93 -10.22
C ASP A 241 10.74 -9.95 -11.26
N TRP A 242 11.53 -8.98 -11.74
CA TRP A 242 11.13 -8.08 -12.81
C TRP A 242 10.92 -8.83 -14.13
N LYS A 243 11.86 -9.70 -14.51
CA LYS A 243 11.70 -10.57 -15.70
C LYS A 243 10.45 -11.44 -15.61
N ALA A 244 10.24 -12.07 -14.44
CA ALA A 244 9.05 -12.88 -14.19
C ALA A 244 7.75 -12.05 -14.33
N ARG A 245 7.76 -10.81 -13.84
CA ARG A 245 6.63 -9.87 -13.94
C ARG A 245 6.33 -9.47 -15.39
N VAL A 246 7.35 -9.21 -16.21
CA VAL A 246 7.19 -8.92 -17.64
C VAL A 246 6.68 -10.16 -18.40
N LEU A 247 7.25 -11.33 -18.15
CA LEU A 247 6.80 -12.61 -18.73
C LEU A 247 5.34 -12.94 -18.39
N GLN A 248 4.94 -12.71 -17.14
CA GLN A 248 3.55 -12.90 -16.70
C GLN A 248 2.59 -11.97 -17.47
N GLN A 249 2.99 -10.72 -17.72
CA GLN A 249 2.19 -9.78 -18.50
C GLN A 249 2.16 -10.12 -20.00
N GLN A 250 3.24 -10.67 -20.55
CA GLN A 250 3.27 -11.24 -21.90
C GLN A 250 2.36 -12.47 -22.05
N ALA A 251 2.30 -13.35 -21.03
CA ALA A 251 1.36 -14.46 -21.00
C ALA A 251 -0.11 -13.95 -21.04
N LYS A 252 -0.42 -12.89 -20.28
CA LYS A 252 -1.75 -12.25 -20.30
C LYS A 252 -2.09 -11.68 -21.69
N LEU A 253 -1.16 -10.97 -22.32
CA LEU A 253 -1.31 -10.51 -23.70
C LEU A 253 -1.67 -11.67 -24.65
N LEU A 254 -0.93 -12.78 -24.59
CA LEU A 254 -1.20 -13.94 -25.43
C LEU A 254 -2.56 -14.57 -25.13
N PHE A 255 -2.93 -14.69 -23.85
CA PHE A 255 -4.27 -15.15 -23.47
C PHE A 255 -5.37 -14.27 -24.06
N TYR A 256 -5.23 -12.94 -23.99
CA TYR A 256 -6.20 -12.02 -24.57
C TYR A 256 -6.31 -12.16 -26.09
N ARG A 257 -5.19 -12.32 -26.80
CA ARG A 257 -5.20 -12.60 -28.27
C ARG A 257 -5.93 -13.88 -28.63
N ILE A 258 -5.85 -14.90 -27.77
CA ILE A 258 -6.51 -16.19 -28.00
C ILE A 258 -8.03 -16.04 -27.89
N ILE A 259 -8.53 -15.24 -26.93
CA ILE A 259 -9.95 -15.12 -26.63
C ILE A 259 -10.65 -13.98 -27.37
N GLU A 260 -9.93 -12.96 -27.83
CA GLU A 260 -10.49 -11.80 -28.53
C GLU A 260 -11.38 -12.17 -29.74
N PRO A 261 -11.04 -13.16 -30.59
CA PRO A 261 -11.90 -13.60 -31.68
C PRO A 261 -13.27 -14.17 -31.23
N TYR A 262 -13.43 -14.49 -29.95
CA TYR A 262 -14.68 -14.93 -29.35
C TYR A 262 -15.49 -13.77 -28.72
N GLY A 263 -15.05 -12.52 -28.90
CA GLY A 263 -15.68 -11.34 -28.32
C GLY A 263 -15.48 -11.18 -26.82
N LEU A 264 -14.40 -11.79 -26.28
CA LEU A 264 -14.10 -11.82 -24.85
C LEU A 264 -12.85 -10.99 -24.54
N PHE A 265 -12.81 -10.47 -23.32
CA PHE A 265 -11.77 -9.55 -22.85
C PHE A 265 -11.01 -10.08 -21.64
N GLY A 266 -11.41 -11.22 -21.09
CA GLY A 266 -10.70 -12.00 -20.09
C GLY A 266 -11.05 -11.64 -18.65
N ASP A 267 -11.99 -10.71 -18.43
CA ASP A 267 -12.68 -10.52 -17.15
C ASP A 267 -14.01 -11.30 -17.07
N GLU A 268 -14.36 -12.06 -18.11
CA GLU A 268 -15.49 -12.98 -18.07
C GLU A 268 -15.15 -14.27 -17.32
N LEU A 269 -16.16 -14.78 -16.58
CA LEU A 269 -16.08 -16.06 -15.90
C LEU A 269 -16.14 -17.24 -16.88
N ASP A 270 -16.85 -17.06 -18.00
CA ASP A 270 -16.98 -18.06 -19.04
C ASP A 270 -15.78 -18.03 -20.00
N ILE A 271 -14.93 -19.05 -19.87
CA ILE A 271 -13.76 -19.23 -20.73
C ILE A 271 -14.17 -20.03 -21.97
N PRO A 272 -13.84 -19.57 -23.19
CA PRO A 272 -14.24 -20.23 -24.41
C PRO A 272 -13.47 -21.55 -24.56
N MET A 273 -14.11 -22.56 -25.14
CA MET A 273 -13.42 -23.76 -25.55
C MET A 273 -12.80 -23.53 -26.93
N LEU A 274 -11.49 -23.69 -27.04
CA LEU A 274 -10.77 -23.53 -28.30
C LEU A 274 -11.08 -24.66 -29.28
N GLU A 275 -11.08 -24.29 -30.56
CA GLU A 275 -11.03 -25.24 -31.65
C GLU A 275 -9.70 -26.02 -31.62
N LYS A 276 -9.72 -27.27 -32.09
CA LYS A 276 -8.55 -28.18 -32.02
C LYS A 276 -7.29 -27.61 -32.69
N ASN A 277 -7.44 -26.84 -33.75
CA ASN A 277 -6.36 -26.17 -34.49
C ASN A 277 -5.68 -25.03 -33.69
N LYS A 278 -6.35 -24.45 -32.68
CA LYS A 278 -5.82 -23.37 -31.84
C LYS A 278 -5.13 -23.87 -30.56
N LEU A 279 -5.11 -25.18 -30.30
CA LEU A 279 -4.44 -25.77 -29.13
C LEU A 279 -2.93 -25.50 -29.06
N LYS A 280 -2.28 -25.19 -30.20
CA LYS A 280 -0.86 -24.80 -30.22
C LYS A 280 -0.61 -23.49 -29.46
N GLN A 281 -1.51 -22.50 -29.61
CA GLN A 281 -1.40 -21.21 -28.92
C GLN A 281 -1.57 -21.38 -27.40
N GLN A 282 -2.43 -22.31 -26.99
CA GLN A 282 -2.61 -22.66 -25.58
C GLN A 282 -1.36 -23.31 -24.99
N GLN A 283 -0.68 -24.19 -25.73
CA GLN A 283 0.57 -24.81 -25.30
C GLN A 283 1.71 -23.79 -25.15
N GLU A 284 1.79 -22.83 -26.09
CA GLU A 284 2.72 -21.71 -26.01
C GLU A 284 2.48 -20.85 -24.77
N LEU A 285 1.20 -20.52 -24.49
CA LEU A 285 0.82 -19.79 -23.29
C LEU A 285 1.25 -20.51 -22.00
N LEU A 286 0.99 -21.83 -21.91
CA LEU A 286 1.43 -22.62 -20.77
C LEU A 286 2.96 -22.68 -20.65
N ALA A 287 3.69 -22.71 -21.77
CA ALA A 287 5.14 -22.72 -21.78
C ALA A 287 5.74 -21.40 -21.26
N ILE A 288 5.10 -20.26 -21.54
CA ILE A 288 5.48 -18.95 -20.96
C ILE A 288 5.20 -18.95 -19.46
N LEU A 289 3.99 -19.33 -19.04
CA LEU A 289 3.60 -19.35 -17.61
C LEU A 289 4.46 -20.30 -16.77
N ALA A 290 4.97 -21.39 -17.35
CA ALA A 290 5.90 -22.29 -16.68
C ALA A 290 7.26 -21.65 -16.37
N GLN A 291 7.69 -20.66 -17.17
CA GLN A 291 8.95 -19.93 -16.98
C GLN A 291 8.83 -18.80 -15.95
N VAL A 292 7.62 -18.34 -15.64
CA VAL A 292 7.40 -17.30 -14.63
C VAL A 292 7.76 -17.85 -13.25
N GLN A 293 8.79 -17.30 -12.61
CA GLN A 293 9.22 -17.70 -11.26
C GLN A 293 9.44 -16.45 -10.41
N PHE A 294 8.65 -16.30 -9.36
CA PHE A 294 8.81 -15.22 -8.38
C PHE A 294 9.47 -15.77 -7.13
N SER A 295 10.30 -14.94 -6.50
CA SER A 295 11.02 -15.28 -5.26
C SER A 295 10.10 -15.42 -4.04
N ASN A 296 8.96 -14.72 -4.04
CA ASN A 296 7.98 -14.71 -2.96
C ASN A 296 6.57 -14.32 -3.49
N ASN A 297 5.59 -14.19 -2.59
CA ASN A 297 4.22 -13.76 -2.91
C ASN A 297 3.80 -12.47 -2.18
N ASN A 298 4.75 -11.58 -1.88
CA ASN A 298 4.47 -10.40 -1.06
C ASN A 298 3.41 -9.47 -1.69
N ARG A 299 3.20 -9.52 -3.00
CA ARG A 299 2.27 -8.65 -3.74
C ARG A 299 1.23 -9.45 -4.53
N GLY A 300 1.12 -10.76 -4.25
CA GLY A 300 0.16 -11.67 -4.89
C GLY A 300 0.63 -12.24 -6.24
N GLU A 301 1.92 -12.18 -6.57
CA GLU A 301 2.46 -12.60 -7.87
C GLU A 301 2.32 -14.11 -8.12
N LEU A 302 2.50 -14.94 -7.10
CA LEU A 302 2.25 -16.39 -7.21
C LEU A 302 0.75 -16.65 -7.38
N ALA A 303 -0.12 -15.94 -6.66
CA ALA A 303 -1.55 -16.06 -6.85
C ALA A 303 -1.96 -15.71 -8.28
N GLU A 304 -1.42 -14.62 -8.85
CA GLU A 304 -1.65 -14.22 -10.24
C GLU A 304 -1.15 -15.31 -11.22
N LYS A 305 0.07 -15.82 -11.05
CA LYS A 305 0.63 -16.90 -11.89
C LYS A 305 -0.29 -18.11 -11.92
N HIS A 306 -0.72 -18.59 -10.75
CA HIS A 306 -1.58 -19.76 -10.64
C HIS A 306 -2.95 -19.51 -11.28
N PHE A 307 -3.53 -18.33 -11.05
CA PHE A 307 -4.79 -17.93 -11.63
C PHE A 307 -4.77 -17.97 -13.17
N TRP A 308 -3.78 -17.33 -13.79
CA TRP A 308 -3.66 -17.31 -15.26
C TRP A 308 -3.30 -18.69 -15.84
N THR A 309 -2.54 -19.51 -15.11
CA THR A 309 -2.27 -20.89 -15.52
C THR A 309 -3.56 -21.72 -15.56
N ALA A 310 -4.44 -21.54 -14.56
CA ALA A 310 -5.75 -22.17 -14.58
C ALA A 310 -6.59 -21.70 -15.77
N LYS A 311 -6.68 -20.39 -16.04
CA LYS A 311 -7.43 -19.88 -17.21
C LYS A 311 -6.88 -20.44 -18.52
N ALA A 312 -5.57 -20.55 -18.67
CA ALA A 312 -4.93 -21.16 -19.85
C ALA A 312 -5.26 -22.65 -20.02
N LEU A 313 -5.37 -23.42 -18.93
CA LEU A 313 -5.77 -24.83 -18.96
C LEU A 313 -7.24 -25.01 -19.36
N LEU A 314 -8.11 -24.08 -18.95
CA LEU A 314 -9.55 -24.15 -19.21
C LEU A 314 -9.94 -23.97 -20.67
N LEU A 315 -9.03 -23.44 -21.51
CA LEU A 315 -9.22 -23.26 -22.95
C LEU A 315 -9.43 -24.58 -23.72
N THR A 316 -9.04 -25.74 -23.21
CA THR A 316 -9.07 -27.01 -23.98
C THR A 316 -10.34 -27.85 -23.79
N GLY A 317 -11.10 -27.60 -22.72
CA GLY A 317 -12.24 -28.41 -22.30
C GLY A 317 -11.90 -29.83 -21.81
N LYS A 318 -10.62 -30.27 -21.84
CA LYS A 318 -10.21 -31.62 -21.44
C LYS A 318 -10.40 -31.84 -19.94
N LYS A 319 -10.92 -33.01 -19.56
CA LYS A 319 -11.12 -33.36 -18.14
C LYS A 319 -9.81 -33.28 -17.32
N THR A 320 -8.69 -33.70 -17.89
CA THR A 320 -7.37 -33.62 -17.23
C THR A 320 -6.94 -32.17 -16.98
N ASP A 321 -7.20 -31.28 -17.94
CA ASP A 321 -6.81 -29.88 -17.84
C ASP A 321 -7.75 -29.14 -16.87
N LYS A 322 -9.03 -29.49 -16.84
CA LYS A 322 -9.99 -29.03 -15.81
C LYS A 322 -9.55 -29.41 -14.39
N GLN A 323 -9.03 -30.63 -14.20
CA GLN A 323 -8.51 -31.07 -12.89
C GLN A 323 -7.26 -30.26 -12.49
N LYS A 324 -6.30 -30.10 -13.41
CA LYS A 324 -5.12 -29.26 -13.17
C LYS A 324 -5.49 -27.79 -12.93
N ALA A 325 -6.49 -27.28 -13.64
CA ALA A 325 -6.98 -25.92 -13.43
C ALA A 325 -7.53 -25.76 -12.00
N ALA A 326 -8.27 -26.74 -11.48
CA ALA A 326 -8.75 -26.73 -10.10
C ALA A 326 -7.59 -26.74 -9.08
N GLU A 327 -6.53 -27.51 -9.34
CA GLU A 327 -5.31 -27.50 -8.52
C GLU A 327 -4.65 -26.10 -8.51
N HIS A 328 -4.48 -25.49 -9.68
CA HIS A 328 -3.92 -24.13 -9.81
C HIS A 328 -4.82 -23.08 -9.15
N LEU A 329 -6.14 -23.12 -9.31
CA LEU A 329 -7.05 -22.20 -8.62
C LEU A 329 -7.00 -22.37 -7.11
N THR A 330 -6.86 -23.61 -6.61
CA THR A 330 -6.67 -23.86 -5.19
C THR A 330 -5.35 -23.25 -4.70
N GLN A 331 -4.27 -23.40 -5.47
CA GLN A 331 -2.98 -22.80 -5.14
C GLN A 331 -3.01 -21.27 -5.21
N CYS A 332 -3.81 -20.68 -6.11
CA CYS A 332 -4.06 -19.25 -6.17
C CYS A 332 -4.66 -18.73 -4.85
N LEU A 333 -5.69 -19.41 -4.34
CA LEU A 333 -6.33 -19.08 -3.07
C LEU A 333 -5.42 -19.30 -1.85
N ILE A 334 -4.57 -20.34 -1.89
CA ILE A 334 -3.58 -20.58 -0.83
C ILE A 334 -2.52 -19.48 -0.79
N SER A 335 -2.03 -19.07 -1.96
CA SER A 335 -1.04 -17.98 -2.05
C SER A 335 -1.66 -16.67 -1.58
N GLY A 336 -2.89 -16.38 -1.99
CA GLY A 336 -3.60 -15.14 -1.66
C GLY A 336 -3.01 -13.93 -2.40
N SER A 337 -3.78 -12.86 -2.46
CA SER A 337 -3.36 -11.59 -3.07
C SER A 337 -3.85 -10.40 -2.25
N PRO A 338 -3.14 -9.26 -2.26
CA PRO A 338 -3.63 -8.06 -1.59
C PRO A 338 -5.05 -7.71 -2.03
N ARG A 339 -5.93 -7.45 -1.06
CA ARG A 339 -7.37 -7.15 -1.27
C ARG A 339 -8.14 -8.27 -2.00
N ASN A 340 -7.69 -9.53 -1.93
CA ASN A 340 -8.38 -10.70 -2.46
C ASN A 340 -8.70 -10.58 -3.97
N ARG A 341 -7.77 -9.99 -4.74
CA ARG A 341 -7.96 -9.64 -6.17
C ARG A 341 -8.47 -10.81 -7.01
N TYR A 342 -7.99 -12.03 -6.76
CA TYR A 342 -8.32 -13.21 -7.55
C TYR A 342 -9.32 -14.15 -6.86
N ASP A 343 -9.57 -13.98 -5.57
CA ASP A 343 -10.20 -14.99 -4.73
C ASP A 343 -11.65 -15.27 -5.13
N ILE A 344 -12.42 -14.20 -5.39
CA ILE A 344 -13.83 -14.30 -5.79
C ILE A 344 -13.95 -15.06 -7.12
N GLU A 345 -13.18 -14.66 -8.13
CA GLU A 345 -13.22 -15.30 -9.45
C GLU A 345 -12.67 -16.74 -9.40
N ALA A 346 -11.60 -16.97 -8.63
CA ALA A 346 -11.03 -18.30 -8.46
C ALA A 346 -12.02 -19.27 -7.79
N MET A 347 -12.72 -18.82 -6.74
CA MET A 347 -13.77 -19.61 -6.10
C MET A 347 -14.97 -19.87 -7.01
N ALA A 348 -15.37 -18.89 -7.83
CA ALA A 348 -16.43 -19.07 -8.81
C ALA A 348 -16.04 -20.12 -9.87
N LEU A 349 -14.80 -20.06 -10.38
CA LEU A 349 -14.27 -21.06 -11.32
C LEU A 349 -14.16 -22.44 -10.67
N ILE A 350 -13.72 -22.55 -9.42
CA ILE A 350 -13.69 -23.83 -8.68
C ILE A 350 -15.10 -24.41 -8.55
N THR A 351 -16.10 -23.58 -8.22
CA THR A 351 -17.50 -24.02 -8.07
C THR A 351 -18.06 -24.54 -9.40
N LYS A 352 -17.74 -23.86 -10.52
CA LYS A 352 -18.09 -24.32 -11.86
C LYS A 352 -17.41 -25.65 -12.19
N LEU A 353 -16.11 -25.77 -11.93
CA LEU A 353 -15.34 -26.99 -12.16
C LEU A 353 -15.83 -28.17 -11.31
N HIS A 354 -16.19 -27.90 -10.05
CA HIS A 354 -16.78 -28.88 -9.14
C HIS A 354 -18.05 -29.49 -9.73
N THR A 355 -18.93 -28.63 -10.26
CA THR A 355 -20.16 -29.03 -10.94
C THR A 355 -19.87 -29.80 -12.22
N ASP A 356 -19.01 -29.26 -13.10
CA ASP A 356 -18.63 -29.87 -14.38
C ASP A 356 -18.01 -31.26 -14.23
N LEU A 357 -17.17 -31.43 -13.19
CA LEU A 357 -16.48 -32.69 -12.89
C LEU A 357 -17.33 -33.65 -12.05
N LYS A 358 -18.54 -33.23 -11.64
CA LYS A 358 -19.48 -34.00 -10.82
C LYS A 358 -18.84 -34.48 -9.50
N ILE A 359 -18.12 -33.58 -8.85
CA ILE A 359 -17.48 -33.86 -7.56
C ILE A 359 -18.56 -33.95 -6.47
N LYS A 360 -18.46 -34.96 -5.60
CA LYS A 360 -19.48 -35.22 -4.57
C LYS A 360 -19.19 -34.50 -3.26
N GLU A 361 -17.92 -34.34 -2.91
CA GLU A 361 -17.52 -33.63 -1.70
C GLU A 361 -17.76 -32.12 -1.84
N GLU A 362 -18.10 -31.42 -0.75
CA GLU A 362 -18.19 -29.95 -0.73
C GLU A 362 -16.92 -29.27 -1.31
N PRO A 363 -17.02 -28.12 -2.02
CA PRO A 363 -15.88 -27.49 -2.70
C PRO A 363 -14.64 -27.30 -1.82
N LEU A 364 -14.80 -26.80 -0.59
CA LEU A 364 -13.68 -26.64 0.35
C LEU A 364 -13.03 -27.98 0.74
N LYS A 365 -13.84 -29.02 0.91
CA LYS A 365 -13.34 -30.37 1.21
C LYS A 365 -12.60 -30.97 0.02
N TRP A 366 -13.10 -30.73 -1.19
CA TRP A 366 -12.43 -31.13 -2.42
C TRP A 366 -11.07 -30.44 -2.59
N MET A 367 -11.00 -29.13 -2.39
CA MET A 367 -9.75 -28.36 -2.43
C MET A 367 -8.71 -28.86 -1.41
N ARG A 368 -9.14 -29.05 -0.15
CA ARG A 368 -8.27 -29.60 0.91
C ARG A 368 -7.72 -30.97 0.54
N LYS A 369 -8.55 -31.84 -0.06
CA LYS A 369 -8.14 -33.16 -0.53
C LYS A 369 -7.12 -33.07 -1.67
N MET A 370 -7.32 -32.17 -2.64
CA MET A 370 -6.38 -31.93 -3.74
C MET A 370 -5.00 -31.51 -3.22
N MET A 371 -4.97 -30.69 -2.16
CA MET A 371 -3.73 -30.18 -1.56
C MET A 371 -3.16 -31.05 -0.44
N ASN A 372 -3.77 -32.21 -0.16
CA ASN A 372 -3.41 -33.07 0.97
C ASN A 372 -3.32 -32.30 2.31
N TYR A 373 -4.23 -31.35 2.53
CA TYR A 373 -4.25 -30.51 3.73
C TYR A 373 -4.69 -31.32 4.95
N LYS A 374 -3.86 -31.31 6.00
CA LYS A 374 -4.08 -32.03 7.28
C LYS A 374 -4.14 -31.11 8.50
N GLY A 375 -4.21 -29.80 8.28
CA GLY A 375 -4.25 -28.81 9.36
C GLY A 375 -5.65 -28.59 9.92
N ILE A 376 -5.75 -27.57 10.79
CA ILE A 376 -7.00 -27.18 11.45
C ILE A 376 -8.00 -26.68 10.40
N CYS A 377 -9.24 -27.16 10.51
CA CYS A 377 -10.35 -26.67 9.70
C CYS A 377 -11.33 -25.93 10.61
N PHE A 378 -11.56 -24.65 10.34
CA PHE A 378 -12.62 -23.89 10.98
C PHE A 378 -13.97 -24.27 10.36
N GLU A 379 -15.00 -24.31 11.20
CA GLU A 379 -16.39 -24.56 10.83
C GLU A 379 -17.21 -23.34 11.20
N ASP A 380 -18.03 -22.85 10.26
CA ASP A 380 -18.98 -21.78 10.54
C ASP A 380 -20.08 -22.32 11.46
N LYS A 381 -20.24 -21.71 12.64
CA LYS A 381 -21.27 -22.05 13.62
C LYS A 381 -22.39 -21.02 13.69
N SER A 382 -22.36 -19.96 12.88
CA SER A 382 -23.25 -18.81 12.98
C SER A 382 -24.72 -19.20 12.92
N GLU A 383 -25.09 -20.14 12.02
CA GLU A 383 -26.47 -20.64 11.92
C GLU A 383 -26.95 -21.32 13.21
N ASN A 384 -26.18 -22.29 13.71
CA ASN A 384 -26.53 -23.01 14.93
C ASN A 384 -26.44 -22.13 16.19
N ALA A 385 -25.66 -21.06 16.13
CA ALA A 385 -25.46 -20.10 17.20
C ALA A 385 -26.54 -19.02 17.28
N GLY A 386 -27.42 -18.90 16.27
CA GLY A 386 -28.43 -17.84 16.19
C GLY A 386 -27.88 -16.49 15.65
N LEU A 387 -26.72 -16.51 15.01
CA LEU A 387 -26.00 -15.33 14.50
C LEU A 387 -26.02 -15.22 12.96
N ASN A 388 -26.79 -16.06 12.26
CA ASN A 388 -26.82 -16.07 10.80
C ASN A 388 -27.28 -14.71 10.23
N GLY A 389 -26.62 -14.27 9.16
CA GLY A 389 -26.92 -13.01 8.46
C GLY A 389 -26.56 -11.74 9.24
N LYS A 390 -25.88 -11.84 10.38
CA LYS A 390 -25.42 -10.69 11.17
C LYS A 390 -24.01 -10.29 10.72
N GLY A 391 -23.87 -9.07 10.21
CA GLY A 391 -22.59 -8.50 9.77
C GLY A 391 -22.08 -7.44 10.73
N TYR A 392 -21.12 -7.80 11.57
CA TYR A 392 -20.46 -6.89 12.52
C TYR A 392 -18.95 -6.86 12.27
N THR A 393 -18.27 -5.80 12.72
CA THR A 393 -16.85 -5.54 12.38
C THR A 393 -15.92 -5.51 13.59
N ARG A 394 -16.44 -5.26 14.80
CA ARG A 394 -15.68 -5.31 16.06
C ARG A 394 -16.39 -6.22 17.06
N VAL A 395 -15.60 -6.91 17.89
CA VAL A 395 -16.09 -7.88 18.88
C VAL A 395 -15.37 -7.72 20.21
N ALA A 396 -16.12 -7.79 21.31
CA ALA A 396 -15.60 -8.03 22.65
C ALA A 396 -16.27 -9.25 23.26
N LEU A 397 -15.49 -10.03 24.01
CA LEU A 397 -15.91 -11.27 24.64
C LEU A 397 -15.73 -11.14 26.15
N ALA A 398 -16.80 -11.41 26.90
CA ALA A 398 -16.79 -11.35 28.36
C ALA A 398 -17.96 -12.16 28.92
N ASP A 399 -17.83 -12.66 30.14
CA ASP A 399 -18.95 -13.16 30.94
C ASP A 399 -19.53 -11.97 31.73
N TYR A 400 -20.37 -11.15 31.09
CA TYR A 400 -20.76 -9.85 31.66
C TYR A 400 -21.74 -10.00 32.83
N ASN A 401 -22.43 -11.14 32.91
CA ASN A 401 -23.43 -11.43 33.92
C ASN A 401 -22.96 -12.45 34.97
N SER A 402 -21.70 -12.90 34.89
CA SER A 402 -21.09 -13.88 35.79
C SER A 402 -21.82 -15.23 35.84
N ASP A 403 -22.40 -15.67 34.73
CA ASP A 403 -23.13 -16.94 34.63
C ASP A 403 -22.23 -18.13 34.23
N GLY A 404 -20.95 -17.87 33.96
CA GLY A 404 -19.95 -18.86 33.56
C GLY A 404 -19.90 -19.10 32.05
N PHE A 405 -20.69 -18.40 31.25
CA PHE A 405 -20.66 -18.45 29.79
C PHE A 405 -20.10 -17.16 29.20
N THR A 406 -19.20 -17.28 28.23
CA THR A 406 -18.69 -16.10 27.52
C THR A 406 -19.74 -15.57 26.55
N ASP A 407 -20.13 -14.31 26.75
CA ASP A 407 -21.04 -13.54 25.91
C ASP A 407 -20.29 -12.77 24.83
N ILE A 408 -21.07 -12.22 23.89
CA ILE A 408 -20.52 -11.47 22.76
C ILE A 408 -21.13 -10.07 22.72
N LEU A 409 -20.27 -9.06 22.63
CA LEU A 409 -20.66 -7.70 22.28
C LEU A 409 -20.11 -7.36 20.90
N PHE A 410 -20.99 -7.06 19.96
CA PHE A 410 -20.60 -6.61 18.63
C PHE A 410 -20.71 -5.09 18.50
N ASN A 411 -19.71 -4.48 17.86
CA ASN A 411 -19.62 -3.04 17.59
C ASN A 411 -19.91 -2.17 18.82
N GLY A 412 -19.54 -2.63 20.03
CA GLY A 412 -19.76 -1.91 21.29
C GLY A 412 -21.22 -1.72 21.70
N LYS A 413 -22.16 -2.39 21.02
CA LYS A 413 -23.60 -2.14 21.18
C LYS A 413 -24.44 -3.41 21.23
N TYR A 414 -24.27 -4.30 20.26
CA TYR A 414 -25.17 -5.44 20.09
C TYR A 414 -24.73 -6.55 21.03
N LEU A 415 -25.42 -6.67 22.15
CA LEU A 415 -25.11 -7.64 23.20
C LEU A 415 -25.86 -8.95 22.95
N TYR A 416 -25.11 -10.03 22.89
CA TYR A 416 -25.58 -11.39 22.69
C TYR A 416 -25.17 -12.24 23.89
N ARG A 417 -26.14 -12.62 24.71
CA ARG A 417 -25.90 -13.50 25.85
C ARG A 417 -25.81 -14.95 25.41
N ASN A 418 -24.82 -15.68 25.90
CA ASN A 418 -24.64 -17.09 25.65
C ASN A 418 -25.50 -17.93 26.61
N GLU A 419 -26.51 -18.61 26.09
CA GLU A 419 -27.37 -19.53 26.85
C GLU A 419 -26.71 -20.90 27.11
N GLY A 420 -25.39 -20.99 26.89
CA GLY A 420 -24.63 -22.22 26.86
C GLY A 420 -24.68 -22.93 25.49
N LYS A 421 -23.73 -23.85 25.28
CA LYS A 421 -23.57 -24.61 24.02
C LYS A 421 -23.46 -23.70 22.77
N MET A 422 -22.92 -22.49 22.93
CA MET A 422 -22.76 -21.48 21.88
C MET A 422 -24.08 -21.05 21.22
N LYS A 423 -25.18 -20.99 21.98
CA LYS A 423 -26.44 -20.40 21.53
C LYS A 423 -26.60 -19.01 22.10
N PHE A 424 -26.89 -18.04 21.24
CA PHE A 424 -26.93 -16.65 21.66
C PHE A 424 -28.32 -16.04 21.55
N THR A 425 -28.70 -15.27 22.58
CA THR A 425 -29.90 -14.43 22.58
C THR A 425 -29.48 -12.97 22.51
N GLU A 426 -30.03 -12.21 21.57
CA GLU A 426 -29.81 -10.77 21.51
C GLU A 426 -30.54 -10.06 22.65
N LEU A 427 -29.81 -9.33 23.50
CA LEU A 427 -30.32 -8.60 24.65
C LEU A 427 -30.06 -7.08 24.57
N THR A 428 -29.66 -6.57 23.40
CA THR A 428 -29.31 -5.16 23.14
C THR A 428 -30.30 -4.17 23.78
N ASP A 429 -31.60 -4.35 23.56
CA ASP A 429 -32.63 -3.44 24.05
C ASP A 429 -32.82 -3.55 25.56
N SER A 430 -32.95 -4.78 26.08
CA SER A 430 -33.12 -5.04 27.51
C SER A 430 -31.91 -4.61 28.35
N ALA A 431 -30.71 -4.65 27.76
CA ALA A 431 -29.47 -4.23 28.39
C ALA A 431 -29.26 -2.71 28.38
N GLY A 432 -30.13 -1.96 27.69
CA GLY A 432 -30.07 -0.50 27.59
C GLY A 432 -29.12 0.04 26.52
N LEU A 433 -28.67 -0.79 25.57
CA LEU A 433 -27.64 -0.45 24.59
C LEU A 433 -28.22 0.00 23.24
N ALA A 434 -29.53 -0.14 23.01
CA ALA A 434 -30.22 0.15 21.75
C ALA A 434 -29.92 1.54 21.15
N ASN A 435 -29.75 2.54 22.01
CA ASN A 435 -29.59 3.94 21.61
C ASN A 435 -28.12 4.38 21.48
N LEU A 436 -27.16 3.46 21.64
CA LEU A 436 -25.76 3.77 21.44
C LEU A 436 -25.46 3.99 19.95
N SER A 437 -24.66 5.02 19.68
CA SER A 437 -23.92 5.18 18.43
C SER A 437 -22.52 4.67 18.69
N SER A 438 -22.23 3.44 18.28
CA SER A 438 -21.00 2.75 18.67
C SER A 438 -20.41 1.99 17.49
N ASN A 439 -19.09 1.93 17.48
CA ASN A 439 -18.29 1.21 16.51
C ASN A 439 -17.49 0.07 17.14
N GLY A 440 -17.30 0.11 18.46
CA GLY A 440 -16.56 -0.87 19.23
C GLY A 440 -16.74 -0.64 20.73
N GLY A 441 -16.31 -1.60 21.53
CA GLY A 441 -16.35 -1.47 22.98
C GLY A 441 -15.58 -2.59 23.67
N ILE A 442 -15.24 -2.40 24.93
CA ILE A 442 -14.48 -3.36 25.74
C ILE A 442 -15.02 -3.40 27.18
N PHE A 443 -14.93 -4.57 27.80
CA PHE A 443 -15.38 -4.79 29.17
C PHE A 443 -14.24 -4.64 30.19
N ALA A 444 -14.55 -4.09 31.36
CA ALA A 444 -13.70 -4.13 32.55
C ALA A 444 -14.50 -3.80 33.81
N ASP A 445 -14.06 -4.29 34.96
CA ASP A 445 -14.59 -3.89 36.27
C ASP A 445 -13.86 -2.61 36.74
N PHE A 446 -14.34 -1.43 36.33
CA PHE A 446 -13.59 -0.18 36.51
C PHE A 446 -13.65 0.31 37.97
N ASN A 447 -14.70 -0.05 38.70
CA ASN A 447 -14.91 0.37 40.08
C ASN A 447 -14.68 -0.75 41.11
N LYS A 448 -14.15 -1.90 40.68
CA LYS A 448 -13.78 -3.05 41.51
C LYS A 448 -14.96 -3.60 42.30
N ASP A 449 -16.17 -3.59 41.74
CA ASP A 449 -17.38 -4.12 42.38
C ASP A 449 -17.70 -5.57 41.98
N GLY A 450 -16.85 -6.18 41.14
CA GLY A 450 -16.97 -7.55 40.68
C GLY A 450 -17.89 -7.71 39.47
N LEU A 451 -18.48 -6.63 38.96
CA LEU A 451 -19.28 -6.64 37.74
C LEU A 451 -18.47 -6.06 36.58
N LEU A 452 -18.56 -6.68 35.41
CA LEU A 452 -17.91 -6.13 34.22
C LEU A 452 -18.76 -5.00 33.65
N ASP A 453 -18.20 -3.80 33.66
CA ASP A 453 -18.71 -2.60 33.01
C ASP A 453 -18.25 -2.54 31.55
N LEU A 454 -18.79 -1.59 30.80
CA LEU A 454 -18.54 -1.45 29.36
C LEU A 454 -18.09 -0.04 29.03
N VAL A 455 -17.00 0.09 28.25
CA VAL A 455 -16.77 1.29 27.45
C VAL A 455 -17.19 1.02 26.02
N SER A 456 -18.08 1.87 25.50
CA SER A 456 -18.51 1.88 24.11
C SER A 456 -17.99 3.15 23.45
N TYR A 457 -17.33 3.03 22.29
CA TYR A 457 -16.69 4.14 21.61
C TYR A 457 -17.19 4.35 20.17
N SER A 458 -17.07 5.59 19.68
CA SER A 458 -17.61 6.02 18.38
C SER A 458 -16.53 6.62 17.48
N HIS A 459 -16.64 6.37 16.17
CA HIS A 459 -15.83 7.03 15.13
C HIS A 459 -16.60 8.20 14.48
N SER A 460 -17.86 8.40 14.85
CA SER A 460 -18.69 9.47 14.28
C SER A 460 -18.44 10.79 15.00
N ALA A 461 -18.05 11.82 14.25
CA ALA A 461 -17.97 13.20 14.74
C ALA A 461 -19.34 13.78 15.13
N GLU A 462 -20.44 13.14 14.72
CA GLU A 462 -21.81 13.48 15.13
C GLU A 462 -22.32 12.57 16.28
N GLY A 463 -21.48 11.68 16.81
CA GLY A 463 -21.81 10.78 17.91
C GLY A 463 -21.90 11.49 19.27
N ARG A 464 -22.40 10.79 20.29
CA ARG A 464 -22.45 11.28 21.70
C ARG A 464 -21.14 11.03 22.45
N GLY A 465 -20.03 11.00 21.71
CA GLY A 465 -18.70 10.62 22.21
C GLY A 465 -18.62 9.20 22.77
N ASP A 466 -17.49 8.90 23.41
CA ASP A 466 -17.24 7.65 24.11
C ASP A 466 -18.08 7.55 25.40
N GLN A 467 -18.50 6.34 25.76
CA GLN A 467 -19.47 6.10 26.83
C GLN A 467 -19.01 5.02 27.79
N LEU A 468 -18.86 5.37 29.06
CA LEU A 468 -18.64 4.46 30.18
C LEU A 468 -20.01 4.10 30.74
N LEU A 469 -20.27 2.82 30.69
CA LEU A 469 -21.54 2.23 31.01
C LEU A 469 -21.33 1.26 32.16
N LYS A 470 -21.82 1.65 33.34
CA LYS A 470 -21.75 0.82 34.54
C LYS A 470 -22.79 -0.30 34.48
N ASN A 471 -22.39 -1.52 34.77
CA ASN A 471 -23.26 -2.67 34.97
C ASN A 471 -23.94 -2.58 36.35
N MET A 472 -25.27 -2.63 36.39
CA MET A 472 -26.01 -2.35 37.62
C MET A 472 -26.44 -3.60 38.39
N ASP A 473 -26.64 -4.72 37.68
CA ASP A 473 -27.39 -5.87 38.18
C ASP A 473 -27.19 -7.13 37.32
N ASN A 474 -26.09 -7.23 36.57
CA ASN A 474 -25.85 -8.29 35.58
C ASN A 474 -26.90 -8.33 34.46
N ILE A 475 -27.74 -7.30 34.33
CA ILE A 475 -28.82 -7.25 33.35
C ILE A 475 -28.67 -6.03 32.45
N ARG A 476 -28.41 -4.84 33.02
CA ARG A 476 -28.41 -3.59 32.26
C ARG A 476 -27.22 -2.70 32.56
N PHE A 477 -26.94 -1.87 31.56
CA PHE A 477 -25.87 -0.90 31.56
C PHE A 477 -26.42 0.53 31.68
N VAL A 478 -25.74 1.38 32.46
CA VAL A 478 -26.13 2.77 32.68
C VAL A 478 -24.94 3.68 32.41
N ASN A 479 -25.12 4.71 31.59
CA ASN A 479 -24.09 5.70 31.35
C ASN A 479 -23.73 6.46 32.63
N VAL A 480 -22.44 6.53 32.93
CA VAL A 480 -21.88 7.18 34.12
C VAL A 480 -20.78 8.20 33.80
N ASN A 481 -20.68 8.67 32.54
CA ASN A 481 -19.64 9.60 32.09
C ASN A 481 -19.47 10.81 33.03
N GLU A 482 -20.58 11.49 33.37
CA GLU A 482 -20.58 12.69 34.24
C GLU A 482 -20.02 12.43 35.65
N ARG A 483 -19.98 11.17 36.08
CA ARG A 483 -19.53 10.75 37.41
C ARG A 483 -18.13 10.15 37.38
N ALA A 484 -17.58 9.92 36.18
CA ALA A 484 -16.32 9.23 35.94
C ALA A 484 -15.24 10.15 35.34
N GLY A 485 -15.45 11.47 35.33
CA GLY A 485 -14.46 12.46 34.94
C GLY A 485 -14.46 12.81 33.45
N ASP A 486 -15.64 12.90 32.83
CA ASP A 486 -15.86 13.40 31.46
C ASP A 486 -15.03 12.67 30.40
N ILE A 487 -15.34 11.38 30.21
CA ILE A 487 -14.71 10.54 29.19
C ILE A 487 -15.42 10.63 27.81
N ASP A 488 -16.22 11.66 27.59
CA ASP A 488 -17.07 11.85 26.41
C ASP A 488 -16.32 12.48 25.22
N ASP A 489 -15.15 11.95 24.88
CA ASP A 489 -14.40 12.40 23.71
C ASP A 489 -15.28 12.26 22.45
N THR A 490 -15.51 13.39 21.77
CA THR A 490 -16.32 13.48 20.55
C THR A 490 -15.49 13.30 19.28
N TYR A 491 -14.16 13.23 19.40
CA TYR A 491 -13.28 12.90 18.30
C TYR A 491 -13.39 11.40 17.96
N PRO A 492 -13.06 10.99 16.72
CA PRO A 492 -13.16 9.59 16.34
C PRO A 492 -12.19 8.69 17.12
N THR A 493 -12.74 7.75 17.89
CA THR A 493 -11.97 6.72 18.61
C THR A 493 -11.91 5.42 17.80
N GLU A 494 -10.70 4.88 17.60
CA GLU A 494 -10.48 3.60 16.90
C GLU A 494 -10.30 2.41 17.85
N ALA A 495 -9.65 2.65 18.99
CA ALA A 495 -9.31 1.64 19.97
C ALA A 495 -9.31 2.22 21.39
N VAL A 496 -9.68 1.38 22.34
CA VAL A 496 -9.64 1.66 23.78
C VAL A 496 -8.91 0.51 24.46
N ALA A 497 -8.24 0.77 25.57
CA ALA A 497 -7.66 -0.27 26.43
C ALA A 497 -7.87 0.10 27.91
N TRP A 498 -8.10 -0.92 28.74
CA TRP A 498 -8.10 -0.81 30.20
C TRP A 498 -6.77 -1.29 30.74
N ILE A 499 -6.12 -0.49 31.58
CA ILE A 499 -4.83 -0.82 32.21
C ILE A 499 -4.87 -0.34 33.67
N ASP A 500 -4.52 -1.23 34.60
CA ASP A 500 -4.20 -0.85 35.98
C ASP A 500 -2.70 -0.50 36.02
N ILE A 501 -2.37 0.80 36.12
CA ILE A 501 -0.99 1.31 36.08
C ILE A 501 -0.29 1.29 37.45
N ASP A 502 -1.04 1.03 38.52
CA ASP A 502 -0.57 1.11 39.91
C ASP A 502 -0.22 -0.27 40.50
N GLN A 503 -0.12 -1.32 39.68
CA GLN A 503 0.25 -2.68 40.11
C GLN A 503 1.74 -2.86 40.41
#